data_AF-H3GTX5-F1
#
_entry.id   AF-H3GTX5-F1
#
_cell.length_a   1.000
_cell.length_b   1.000
_cell.length_c   1.000
_cell.angle_alpha   90.00
_cell.angle_beta   90.00
_cell.angle_gamma   90.00
#
_symmetry.space_group_name_H-M   'P 1'
#
loop_
_entity.id
_entity.type
_entity.pdbx_description
1 polymer ?
#
loop_
_entity_poly.entity_id
_entity_poly.type
_entity_poly.pdbx_seq_one_letter_code
_entity_poly.pdbx_strand_id
1 'polypeptide(L)'
;MNVLVLIASGTIVLSSVPLVLGHGYIVDPAATWKDGYAVNGWGSSIDSSMWGSIDSSVYGYGTTATVAFFEAQFNSSGYNSLGQFIETNQVLYSDNIDEQCGYTVYDDTARQTMPATNLTHTGFTHPGPCEVWCDDTVVLFEYDCQATYPDIPAGIPYDESLCADANRFTIYWLAVHGAPWQVYTDCVWLDGGSGSGSAPSSVAETVSSSVATAPPTTSSESTATATTAYPDTSSSSTSSTTSTTTTAPSTTTATSTASSAASSASTTTSSSSTANEADEASTPTTTSASTSTSSSDTSTVITTTAPATESSEASGASTTAKCSRRMRRD
;
A
#
# COMPACT_ATOMS: atom_id res chain seq x y z
N MET A 1 -44.87 41.66 24.55
CA MET A 1 -43.56 41.53 23.89
C MET A 1 -42.90 40.30 24.46
N ASN A 2 -42.82 39.21 23.69
CA ASN A 2 -42.10 38.00 24.10
C ASN A 2 -40.94 37.82 23.13
N VAL A 3 -39.72 37.80 23.64
CA VAL A 3 -38.52 37.48 22.87
C VAL A 3 -38.23 36.00 23.07
N LEU A 4 -38.33 35.19 22.03
CA LEU A 4 -37.79 33.83 22.06
C LEU A 4 -36.28 33.90 21.82
N VAL A 5 -35.51 33.48 22.81
CA VAL A 5 -34.07 33.26 22.67
C VAL A 5 -33.85 31.83 22.18
N LEU A 6 -33.39 31.68 20.94
CA LEU A 6 -32.92 30.40 20.40
C LEU A 6 -31.46 30.19 20.83
N ILE A 7 -31.24 29.24 21.74
CA ILE A 7 -29.90 28.79 22.10
C ILE A 7 -29.50 27.69 21.12
N ALA A 8 -28.54 27.99 20.25
CA ALA A 8 -27.99 27.04 19.30
C ALA A 8 -26.92 26.15 19.99
N SER A 9 -27.33 24.97 20.44
CA SER A 9 -26.43 23.97 21.03
C SER A 9 -25.52 23.36 19.97
N GLY A 10 -24.33 23.93 19.77
CA GLY A 10 -23.32 23.40 18.85
C GLY A 10 -22.77 22.05 19.32
N THR A 11 -23.15 20.97 18.63
CA THR A 11 -22.60 19.64 18.87
C THR A 11 -21.19 19.54 18.28
N ILE A 12 -20.17 19.69 19.13
CA ILE A 12 -18.78 19.38 18.74
C ILE A 12 -18.69 17.87 18.54
N VAL A 13 -18.64 17.43 17.28
CA VAL A 13 -18.25 16.07 16.95
C VAL A 13 -16.74 15.96 17.15
N LEU A 14 -16.33 15.36 18.27
CA LEU A 14 -14.97 14.87 18.42
C LEU A 14 -14.80 13.71 17.44
N SER A 15 -14.17 13.96 16.30
CA SER A 15 -13.63 12.91 15.44
C SER A 15 -12.57 12.17 16.23
N SER A 16 -12.96 11.04 16.83
CA SER A 16 -12.06 10.18 17.59
C SER A 16 -11.07 9.52 16.63
N VAL A 17 -9.91 10.15 16.46
CA VAL A 17 -8.78 9.54 15.76
C VAL A 17 -8.50 8.18 16.42
N PRO A 18 -8.58 7.05 15.70
CA PRO A 18 -8.32 5.75 16.29
C PRO A 18 -6.88 5.71 16.80
N LEU A 19 -6.65 4.97 17.91
CA LEU A 19 -5.34 4.90 18.54
C LEU A 19 -4.32 4.32 17.54
N VAL A 20 -3.10 4.88 17.56
CA VAL A 20 -2.02 4.52 16.65
C VAL A 20 -1.76 3.01 16.71
N LEU A 21 -2.03 2.34 15.61
CA LEU A 21 -1.73 0.93 15.37
C LEU A 21 -0.97 0.88 14.05
N GLY A 22 0.18 0.20 14.02
CA GLY A 22 1.18 0.32 12.95
C GLY A 22 0.77 -0.34 11.64
N HIS A 23 -0.07 0.34 10.88
CA HIS A 23 -0.92 -0.20 9.84
C HIS A 23 -1.25 0.90 8.83
N GLY A 24 -1.43 0.56 7.55
CA GLY A 24 -1.70 1.56 6.52
C GLY A 24 -2.26 1.00 5.20
N TYR A 25 -2.75 1.91 4.36
CA TYR A 25 -3.34 1.64 3.04
C TYR A 25 -3.33 2.86 2.11
N ILE A 26 -3.54 2.64 0.80
CA ILE A 26 -3.70 3.68 -0.22
C ILE A 26 -5.05 4.41 -0.10
N VAL A 27 -5.00 5.74 -0.01
CA VAL A 27 -6.15 6.65 0.13
C VAL A 27 -6.50 7.31 -1.20
N ASP A 28 -5.48 7.72 -1.96
CA ASP A 28 -5.60 8.40 -3.24
C ASP A 28 -4.47 7.92 -4.19
N PRO A 29 -4.76 7.25 -5.32
CA PRO A 29 -6.09 6.90 -5.81
C PRO A 29 -6.80 5.87 -4.91
N ALA A 30 -8.13 5.92 -4.83
CA ALA A 30 -8.89 5.13 -3.85
C ALA A 30 -9.08 3.66 -4.26
N ALA A 31 -8.57 2.73 -3.45
CA ALA A 31 -8.79 1.30 -3.65
C ALA A 31 -10.24 0.87 -3.40
N THR A 32 -10.69 -0.18 -4.10
CA THR A 32 -11.93 -0.90 -3.80
C THR A 32 -11.62 -2.09 -2.90
N TRP A 33 -12.38 -2.24 -1.80
CA TRP A 33 -12.04 -3.14 -0.70
C TRP A 33 -12.98 -4.34 -0.61
N LYS A 34 -12.42 -5.53 -0.34
CA LYS A 34 -13.17 -6.79 -0.28
C LYS A 34 -14.38 -6.76 0.66
N ASP A 35 -14.20 -6.15 1.84
CA ASP A 35 -15.23 -6.05 2.87
C ASP A 35 -16.05 -4.74 2.79
N GLY A 36 -15.80 -3.90 1.77
CA GLY A 36 -16.48 -2.61 1.58
C GLY A 36 -16.00 -1.45 2.47
N TYR A 37 -14.90 -1.64 3.22
CA TYR A 37 -14.22 -0.62 4.00
C TYR A 37 -12.70 -0.85 3.97
N ALA A 38 -11.91 0.22 4.17
CA ALA A 38 -10.47 0.14 4.11
C ALA A 38 -9.87 -0.73 5.23
N VAL A 39 -9.03 -1.70 4.86
CA VAL A 39 -8.33 -2.58 5.78
C VAL A 39 -6.88 -2.13 5.88
N ASN A 40 -6.46 -1.71 7.07
CA ASN A 40 -5.08 -1.27 7.32
C ASN A 40 -4.16 -2.41 7.78
N GLY A 41 -4.69 -3.61 8.03
CA GLY A 41 -3.93 -4.80 8.43
C GLY A 41 -3.01 -5.31 7.32
N TRP A 42 -1.89 -5.94 7.70
CA TRP A 42 -1.02 -6.63 6.74
C TRP A 42 -1.72 -7.86 6.16
N GLY A 43 -1.56 -8.08 4.85
CA GLY A 43 -2.21 -9.20 4.14
C GLY A 43 -1.40 -10.50 4.19
N SER A 44 -0.07 -10.37 4.17
CA SER A 44 0.87 -11.48 4.20
C SER A 44 2.12 -11.13 5.01
N SER A 45 2.96 -12.13 5.26
CA SER A 45 4.18 -11.97 6.05
C SER A 45 5.36 -12.73 5.45
N ILE A 46 6.58 -12.24 5.71
CA ILE A 46 7.82 -12.85 5.23
C ILE A 46 8.69 -13.19 6.44
N ASP A 47 9.34 -14.36 6.42
CA ASP A 47 10.25 -14.76 7.50
C ASP A 47 11.48 -13.85 7.53
N SER A 48 11.53 -12.97 8.52
CA SER A 48 12.65 -12.06 8.83
C SER A 48 14.01 -12.76 9.01
N SER A 49 14.03 -14.10 9.14
CA SER A 49 15.24 -14.92 9.27
C SER A 49 15.60 -15.70 7.99
N MET A 50 14.91 -15.47 6.87
CA MET A 50 15.19 -16.12 5.57
C MET A 50 16.63 -15.95 5.06
N TRP A 51 17.29 -14.85 5.44
CA TRP A 51 18.70 -14.56 5.13
C TRP A 51 19.62 -14.75 6.36
N GLY A 52 19.14 -15.47 7.38
CA GLY A 52 19.83 -15.66 8.66
C GLY A 52 19.60 -14.52 9.65
N SER A 53 20.36 -14.55 10.75
CA SER A 53 20.28 -13.54 11.81
C SER A 53 21.00 -12.25 11.44
N ILE A 54 20.40 -11.11 11.79
CA ILE A 54 21.01 -9.78 11.61
C ILE A 54 22.30 -9.68 12.46
N ASP A 55 23.43 -9.44 11.80
CA ASP A 55 24.70 -9.18 12.50
C ASP A 55 24.71 -7.75 13.08
N SER A 56 24.38 -7.64 14.36
CA SER A 56 24.40 -6.35 15.08
C SER A 56 25.79 -5.69 15.18
N SER A 57 26.88 -6.40 14.87
CA SER A 57 28.22 -5.80 14.76
C SER A 57 28.47 -5.10 13.42
N VAL A 58 27.68 -5.43 12.39
CA VAL A 58 27.70 -4.81 11.06
C VAL A 58 26.61 -3.75 10.92
N TYR A 59 25.36 -4.10 11.27
CA TYR A 59 24.18 -3.26 11.04
C TYR A 59 23.74 -2.44 12.26
N GLY A 60 24.27 -2.74 13.45
CA GLY A 60 23.90 -2.05 14.71
C GLY A 60 22.64 -2.64 15.38
N TYR A 61 21.83 -1.78 16.00
CA TYR A 61 20.65 -2.18 16.78
C TYR A 61 19.42 -1.33 16.43
N GLY A 62 18.23 -1.89 16.69
CA GLY A 62 16.95 -1.23 16.40
C GLY A 62 16.55 -1.31 14.94
N THR A 63 15.51 -0.57 14.55
CA THR A 63 14.92 -0.64 13.21
C THR A 63 15.83 -0.13 12.09
N THR A 64 16.71 0.83 12.36
CA THR A 64 17.74 1.25 11.38
C THR A 64 18.64 0.09 10.96
N ALA A 65 18.91 -0.85 11.88
CA ALA A 65 19.66 -2.06 11.58
C ALA A 65 18.87 -3.07 10.74
N THR A 66 17.54 -3.13 10.89
CA THR A 66 16.70 -4.04 10.11
C THR A 66 16.49 -3.54 8.67
N VAL A 67 16.36 -2.21 8.49
CA VAL A 67 16.40 -1.57 7.16
C VAL A 67 17.75 -1.79 6.47
N ALA A 68 18.87 -1.46 7.13
CA ALA A 68 20.19 -1.62 6.52
C ALA A 68 20.55 -3.08 6.21
N PHE A 69 20.07 -4.03 7.02
CA PHE A 69 20.16 -5.46 6.72
C PHE A 69 19.32 -5.84 5.50
N PHE A 70 18.05 -5.40 5.45
CA PHE A 70 17.19 -5.65 4.28
C PHE A 70 17.82 -5.10 3.00
N GLU A 71 18.26 -3.84 2.99
CA GLU A 71 18.91 -3.21 1.84
C GLU A 71 20.12 -4.02 1.37
N ALA A 72 21.02 -4.41 2.28
CA ALA A 72 22.21 -5.18 1.93
C ALA A 72 21.90 -6.59 1.38
N GLN A 73 20.89 -7.28 1.94
CA GLN A 73 20.49 -8.60 1.45
C GLN A 73 19.69 -8.52 0.14
N PHE A 74 18.76 -7.57 0.01
CA PHE A 74 17.95 -7.37 -1.19
C PHE A 74 18.83 -7.02 -2.40
N ASN A 75 19.77 -6.07 -2.28
CA ASN A 75 20.76 -5.78 -3.33
C ASN A 75 21.64 -7.00 -3.69
N SER A 76 21.82 -7.96 -2.77
CA SER A 76 22.61 -9.18 -2.98
C SER A 76 21.78 -10.38 -3.46
N SER A 77 20.45 -10.27 -3.50
CA SER A 77 19.52 -11.40 -3.62
C SER A 77 19.28 -11.87 -5.07
N GLY A 78 19.38 -10.97 -6.04
CA GLY A 78 18.97 -11.22 -7.43
C GLY A 78 17.47 -11.02 -7.72
N TYR A 79 16.67 -10.54 -6.75
CA TYR A 79 15.34 -10.00 -7.07
C TYR A 79 15.47 -8.65 -7.79
N ASN A 80 14.60 -8.39 -8.76
CA ASN A 80 14.61 -7.16 -9.56
C ASN A 80 13.68 -6.07 -8.98
N SER A 81 12.77 -6.45 -8.08
CA SER A 81 11.79 -5.56 -7.47
C SER A 81 11.29 -6.08 -6.11
N LEU A 82 10.72 -5.18 -5.31
CA LEU A 82 10.07 -5.50 -4.03
C LEU A 82 8.83 -6.37 -4.26
N GLY A 83 8.04 -6.09 -5.30
CA GLY A 83 6.90 -6.91 -5.71
C GLY A 83 7.31 -8.36 -6.02
N GLN A 84 8.40 -8.57 -6.78
CA GLN A 84 8.92 -9.91 -7.07
C GLN A 84 9.41 -10.61 -5.79
N PHE A 85 10.09 -9.89 -4.90
CA PHE A 85 10.53 -10.42 -3.61
C PHE A 85 9.34 -10.83 -2.72
N ILE A 86 8.28 -10.01 -2.67
CA ILE A 86 7.05 -10.30 -1.94
C ILE A 86 6.36 -11.53 -2.52
N GLU A 87 6.04 -11.54 -3.81
CA GLU A 87 5.35 -12.65 -4.47
C GLU A 87 6.10 -14.00 -4.31
N THR A 88 7.43 -13.97 -4.29
CA THR A 88 8.24 -15.19 -4.14
C THR A 88 8.30 -15.72 -2.70
N ASN A 89 8.17 -14.88 -1.66
CA ASN A 89 8.52 -15.24 -0.27
C ASN A 89 7.38 -15.05 0.74
N GLN A 90 6.24 -14.49 0.33
CA GLN A 90 5.14 -14.20 1.24
C GLN A 90 4.36 -15.44 1.68
N VAL A 91 3.87 -15.41 2.93
CA VAL A 91 2.86 -16.32 3.47
C VAL A 91 1.61 -15.50 3.80
N LEU A 92 0.53 -15.71 3.04
CA LEU A 92 -0.77 -15.06 3.24
C LEU A 92 -1.33 -15.39 4.63
N TYR A 93 -1.94 -14.41 5.29
CA TYR A 93 -2.57 -14.63 6.60
C TYR A 93 -3.83 -15.51 6.51
N SER A 94 -4.50 -15.54 5.35
CA SER A 94 -5.57 -16.51 5.04
C SER A 94 -5.88 -16.56 3.54
N ASP A 95 -6.50 -17.65 3.08
CA ASP A 95 -7.04 -17.85 1.71
C ASP A 95 -8.07 -16.80 1.25
N ASN A 96 -8.48 -15.87 2.14
CA ASN A 96 -9.36 -14.75 1.81
C ASN A 96 -8.62 -13.50 1.35
N ILE A 97 -7.29 -13.51 1.31
CA ILE A 97 -6.45 -12.38 0.94
C ILE A 97 -5.88 -12.68 -0.45
N ASP A 98 -5.96 -11.70 -1.35
CA ASP A 98 -5.43 -11.84 -2.69
C ASP A 98 -3.90 -11.77 -2.67
N GLU A 99 -3.23 -12.68 -3.37
CA GLU A 99 -1.77 -12.81 -3.38
C GLU A 99 -1.08 -11.58 -4.03
N GLN A 100 -1.77 -10.92 -4.95
CA GLN A 100 -1.24 -9.84 -5.77
C GLN A 100 -1.83 -8.47 -5.39
N CYS A 101 -2.99 -8.45 -4.73
CA CYS A 101 -3.76 -7.25 -4.38
C CYS A 101 -4.24 -7.17 -2.92
N GLY A 102 -3.82 -8.09 -2.04
CA GLY A 102 -4.07 -8.02 -0.60
C GLY A 102 -5.56 -8.04 -0.22
N TYR A 103 -6.03 -6.95 0.39
CA TYR A 103 -7.45 -6.78 0.78
C TYR A 103 -8.28 -6.01 -0.27
N THR A 104 -7.65 -5.57 -1.36
CA THR A 104 -8.30 -4.84 -2.44
C THR A 104 -8.83 -5.79 -3.52
N VAL A 105 -9.90 -5.39 -4.23
CA VAL A 105 -10.60 -6.24 -5.21
C VAL A 105 -10.99 -5.46 -6.46
N TYR A 106 -10.99 -6.15 -7.60
CA TYR A 106 -11.36 -5.57 -8.90
C TYR A 106 -12.86 -5.22 -8.97
N ASP A 107 -13.15 -3.95 -9.24
CA ASP A 107 -14.46 -3.46 -9.67
C ASP A 107 -14.30 -2.49 -10.84
N ASP A 108 -14.78 -2.90 -12.02
CA ASP A 108 -14.72 -2.12 -13.27
C ASP A 108 -15.54 -0.82 -13.20
N THR A 109 -16.49 -0.73 -12.25
CA THR A 109 -17.35 0.44 -12.03
C THR A 109 -16.78 1.45 -11.03
N ALA A 110 -15.69 1.08 -10.34
CA ALA A 110 -15.01 1.89 -9.33
C ALA A 110 -13.57 2.28 -9.73
N ARG A 111 -13.30 2.36 -11.04
CA ARG A 111 -12.03 2.87 -11.58
C ARG A 111 -11.73 4.29 -11.11
N GLN A 112 -10.45 4.60 -10.97
CA GLN A 112 -9.95 5.88 -10.46
C GLN A 112 -9.10 6.61 -11.49
N THR A 113 -9.16 7.94 -11.46
CA THR A 113 -8.14 8.78 -12.09
C THR A 113 -6.94 8.88 -11.14
N MET A 114 -5.72 8.88 -11.68
CA MET A 114 -4.50 9.11 -10.87
C MET A 114 -4.45 10.55 -10.32
N PRO A 115 -3.95 10.78 -9.09
CA PRO A 115 -3.87 12.13 -8.51
C PRO A 115 -2.70 12.93 -9.11
N ALA A 116 -2.99 14.11 -9.66
CA ALA A 116 -2.08 14.90 -10.51
C ALA A 116 -0.85 15.56 -9.82
N THR A 117 -0.42 15.07 -8.65
CA THR A 117 0.82 15.49 -7.96
C THR A 117 1.41 14.38 -7.11
N ASN A 118 0.69 13.97 -6.06
CA ASN A 118 1.14 13.00 -5.07
C ASN A 118 0.07 11.93 -4.86
N LEU A 119 0.50 10.68 -4.68
CA LEU A 119 -0.30 9.63 -4.08
C LEU A 119 -0.51 9.96 -2.60
N THR A 120 -1.66 9.59 -2.04
CA THR A 120 -1.90 9.68 -0.59
C THR A 120 -1.97 8.29 0.01
N HIS A 121 -1.02 7.96 0.90
CA HIS A 121 -1.05 6.77 1.74
C HIS A 121 -1.38 7.18 3.19
N THR A 122 -2.01 6.33 4.00
CA THR A 122 -2.38 6.72 5.38
C THR A 122 -1.18 7.05 6.28
N GLY A 123 0.02 6.61 5.91
CA GLY A 123 1.28 6.90 6.60
C GLY A 123 2.10 5.64 6.88
N PHE A 124 3.41 5.70 6.65
CA PHE A 124 4.33 4.60 6.88
C PHE A 124 4.73 4.55 8.36
N THR A 125 3.89 3.90 9.16
CA THR A 125 4.00 3.83 10.64
C THR A 125 5.08 2.87 11.14
N HIS A 126 5.68 2.08 10.23
CA HIS A 126 6.85 1.25 10.47
C HIS A 126 7.88 1.40 9.33
N PRO A 127 9.18 1.32 9.63
CA PRO A 127 10.23 1.49 8.63
C PRO A 127 10.42 0.24 7.78
N GLY A 128 10.97 0.46 6.58
CA GLY A 128 11.14 -0.55 5.54
C GLY A 128 10.68 -0.08 4.16
N PRO A 129 10.96 -0.86 3.11
CA PRO A 129 10.84 -0.40 1.74
C PRO A 129 9.39 -0.32 1.28
N CYS A 130 9.14 0.57 0.33
CA CYS A 130 7.92 0.57 -0.47
C CYS A 130 8.24 0.79 -1.94
N GLU A 131 7.36 0.26 -2.80
CA GLU A 131 7.52 0.23 -4.25
C GLU A 131 6.15 0.44 -4.89
N VAL A 132 6.10 1.24 -5.96
CA VAL A 132 4.85 1.61 -6.63
C VAL A 132 4.97 1.32 -8.12
N TRP A 133 3.92 0.73 -8.67
CA TRP A 133 3.81 0.31 -10.06
C TRP A 133 2.57 0.90 -10.75
N CYS A 134 2.70 1.15 -12.04
CA CYS A 134 1.59 1.34 -12.97
C CYS A 134 1.75 0.32 -14.11
N ASP A 135 0.87 -0.69 -14.11
CA ASP A 135 1.04 -1.97 -14.81
C ASP A 135 2.48 -2.54 -14.67
N ASP A 136 3.25 -2.63 -15.75
CA ASP A 136 4.62 -3.16 -15.80
C ASP A 136 5.72 -2.07 -15.63
N THR A 137 5.36 -0.87 -15.14
CA THR A 137 6.31 0.24 -14.92
C THR A 137 6.48 0.56 -13.44
N VAL A 138 7.71 0.46 -12.91
CA VAL A 138 8.07 1.02 -11.59
C VAL A 138 8.03 2.54 -11.67
N VAL A 139 7.22 3.17 -10.84
CA VAL A 139 7.13 4.64 -10.75
C VAL A 139 7.79 5.20 -9.48
N LEU A 140 8.03 4.36 -8.48
CA LEU A 140 8.74 4.68 -7.25
C LEU A 140 9.32 3.42 -6.58
N PHE A 141 10.52 3.55 -6.00
CA PHE A 141 11.08 2.60 -5.04
C PHE A 141 11.90 3.36 -4.00
N GLU A 142 11.72 3.04 -2.73
CA GLU A 142 12.42 3.64 -1.59
C GLU A 142 12.73 2.57 -0.53
N TYR A 143 13.90 2.61 0.12
CA TYR A 143 14.32 1.60 1.11
C TYR A 143 13.72 1.80 2.51
N ASP A 144 13.31 3.01 2.87
CA ASP A 144 12.63 3.30 4.14
C ASP A 144 11.56 4.39 3.98
N CYS A 145 10.35 3.98 3.61
CA CYS A 145 9.27 4.93 3.33
C CYS A 145 8.74 5.65 4.59
N GLN A 146 9.08 5.17 5.81
CA GLN A 146 8.87 5.94 7.04
C GLN A 146 9.83 7.13 7.13
N ALA A 147 11.09 6.96 6.71
CA ALA A 147 12.06 8.04 6.72
C ALA A 147 11.84 9.02 5.56
N THR A 148 11.51 8.53 4.36
CA THR A 148 11.30 9.36 3.17
C THR A 148 9.95 10.09 3.18
N TYR A 149 8.87 9.46 3.69
CA TYR A 149 7.52 10.04 3.73
C TYR A 149 6.92 10.01 5.16
N PRO A 150 7.44 10.85 6.09
CA PRO A 150 7.10 10.79 7.51
C PRO A 150 5.74 11.41 7.89
N ASP A 151 5.05 12.07 6.97
CA ASP A 151 3.75 12.70 7.21
C ASP A 151 2.62 11.66 7.38
N ILE A 152 1.55 12.06 8.08
CA ILE A 152 0.36 11.24 8.33
C ILE A 152 -0.89 12.08 8.03
N PRO A 153 -1.59 11.87 6.89
CA PRO A 153 -1.25 10.93 5.82
C PRO A 153 0.04 11.31 5.07
N ALA A 154 0.70 10.31 4.48
CA ALA A 154 1.91 10.48 3.69
C ALA A 154 1.58 10.87 2.25
N GLY A 155 2.06 12.04 1.82
CA GLY A 155 2.03 12.46 0.42
C GLY A 155 3.27 11.96 -0.31
N ILE A 156 3.09 11.03 -1.26
CA ILE A 156 4.17 10.37 -2.00
C ILE A 156 4.25 10.99 -3.40
N PRO A 157 5.33 11.70 -3.76
CA PRO A 157 5.51 12.23 -5.12
C PRO A 157 5.85 11.11 -6.09
N TYR A 158 5.36 11.21 -7.33
CA TYR A 158 5.61 10.26 -8.41
C TYR A 158 5.52 10.98 -9.76
N ASP A 159 5.93 10.32 -10.85
CA ASP A 159 5.74 10.85 -12.20
C ASP A 159 4.44 10.32 -12.82
N GLU A 160 3.42 11.18 -12.88
CA GLU A 160 2.10 10.88 -13.49
C GLU A 160 2.22 10.35 -14.92
N SER A 161 3.25 10.77 -15.68
CA SER A 161 3.42 10.34 -17.07
C SER A 161 3.84 8.87 -17.22
N LEU A 162 4.38 8.25 -16.16
CA LEU A 162 4.66 6.81 -16.10
C LEU A 162 3.40 5.97 -15.81
N CYS A 163 2.29 6.61 -15.44
CA CYS A 163 0.98 5.98 -15.23
C CYS A 163 -0.04 6.33 -16.33
N ALA A 164 0.39 7.03 -17.38
CA ALA A 164 -0.47 7.36 -18.52
C ALA A 164 -0.96 6.09 -19.24
N ASP A 165 -2.27 6.01 -19.48
CA ASP A 165 -2.98 4.87 -20.10
C ASP A 165 -2.81 3.50 -19.37
N ALA A 166 -2.24 3.47 -18.16
CA ALA A 166 -2.09 2.25 -17.36
C ALA A 166 -3.45 1.74 -16.85
N ASN A 167 -3.61 0.42 -16.70
CA ASN A 167 -4.84 -0.22 -16.26
C ASN A 167 -4.92 -0.46 -14.75
N ARG A 168 -3.79 -0.81 -14.09
CA ARG A 168 -3.76 -1.03 -12.64
C ARG A 168 -2.53 -0.41 -12.00
N PHE A 169 -2.78 0.45 -11.01
CA PHE A 169 -1.82 0.91 -10.02
C PHE A 169 -1.63 -0.17 -8.94
N THR A 170 -0.42 -0.37 -8.44
CA THR A 170 -0.16 -1.29 -7.32
C THR A 170 0.94 -0.73 -6.42
N ILE A 171 0.68 -0.68 -5.11
CA ILE A 171 1.66 -0.27 -4.10
C ILE A 171 1.97 -1.45 -3.17
N TYR A 172 3.26 -1.67 -2.96
CA TYR A 172 3.83 -2.61 -2.01
C TYR A 172 4.51 -1.85 -0.87
N TRP A 173 4.32 -2.27 0.37
CA TRP A 173 5.10 -1.82 1.53
C TRP A 173 5.44 -3.01 2.42
N LEU A 174 6.71 -3.13 2.78
CA LEU A 174 7.23 -4.17 3.67
C LEU A 174 7.74 -3.52 4.97
N ALA A 175 7.01 -3.71 6.07
CA ALA A 175 7.44 -3.23 7.38
C ALA A 175 8.46 -4.22 8.00
N VAL A 176 9.75 -3.86 7.98
CA VAL A 176 10.86 -4.71 8.45
C VAL A 176 11.18 -4.56 9.94
N HIS A 177 10.23 -4.04 10.72
CA HIS A 177 10.44 -3.61 12.11
C HIS A 177 10.52 -4.74 13.15
N GLY A 178 10.13 -5.97 12.79
CA GLY A 178 9.94 -7.08 13.71
C GLY A 178 10.02 -8.45 13.02
N ALA A 179 9.52 -9.48 13.69
CA ALA A 179 9.47 -10.85 13.19
C ALA A 179 8.04 -11.42 13.33
N PRO A 180 7.40 -11.87 12.23
CA PRO A 180 7.85 -11.78 10.83
C PRO A 180 7.85 -10.33 10.32
N TRP A 181 8.39 -10.11 9.12
CA TRP A 181 8.14 -8.88 8.36
C TRP A 181 6.71 -8.87 7.84
N GLN A 182 6.09 -7.70 7.76
CA GLN A 182 4.66 -7.53 7.46
C GLN A 182 4.49 -6.87 6.10
N VAL A 183 3.64 -7.45 5.25
CA VAL A 183 3.41 -7.00 3.87
C VAL A 183 2.05 -6.32 3.76
N TYR A 184 2.05 -5.15 3.15
CA TYR A 184 0.87 -4.37 2.78
C TYR A 184 0.91 -4.22 1.25
N THR A 185 -0.16 -4.65 0.59
CA THR A 185 -0.26 -4.63 -0.88
C THR A 185 -1.66 -4.17 -1.24
N ASP A 186 -1.75 -3.02 -1.92
CA ASP A 186 -3.01 -2.46 -2.41
C ASP A 186 -2.98 -2.29 -3.93
N CYS A 187 -4.06 -2.68 -4.59
CA CYS A 187 -4.31 -2.46 -6.01
C CYS A 187 -5.41 -1.42 -6.22
N VAL A 188 -5.24 -0.61 -7.26
CA VAL A 188 -6.28 0.32 -7.74
C VAL A 188 -6.38 0.20 -9.25
N TRP A 189 -7.59 0.09 -9.78
CA TRP A 189 -7.82 0.01 -11.22
C TRP A 189 -8.13 1.39 -11.78
N LEU A 190 -7.52 1.71 -12.91
CA LEU A 190 -7.44 3.08 -13.41
C LEU A 190 -8.38 3.32 -14.59
N ASP A 191 -8.76 4.57 -14.77
CA ASP A 191 -9.51 5.04 -15.94
C ASP A 191 -8.75 4.80 -17.25
N GLY A 192 -9.49 4.54 -18.34
CA GLY A 192 -8.91 4.17 -19.64
C GLY A 192 -8.50 2.70 -19.77
N GLY A 193 -8.16 2.04 -18.66
CA GLY A 193 -7.91 0.61 -18.59
C GLY A 193 -9.13 -0.28 -18.88
N SER A 194 -8.91 -1.59 -18.96
CA SER A 194 -9.99 -2.59 -19.05
C SER A 194 -9.58 -3.94 -18.44
N GLY A 195 -10.50 -4.60 -17.74
CA GLY A 195 -10.21 -5.83 -17.00
C GLY A 195 -9.35 -5.60 -15.75
N SER A 196 -9.00 -6.70 -15.07
CA SER A 196 -8.18 -6.70 -13.85
C SER A 196 -6.68 -6.45 -14.10
N GLY A 197 -6.23 -6.61 -15.34
CA GLY A 197 -4.80 -6.71 -15.68
C GLY A 197 -4.16 -7.99 -15.11
N SER A 198 -2.82 -8.01 -15.13
CA SER A 198 -1.96 -9.02 -14.48
C SER A 198 -0.99 -8.31 -13.53
N ALA A 199 -0.53 -8.97 -12.47
CA ALA A 199 0.45 -8.38 -11.54
C ALA A 199 1.71 -7.85 -12.26
N PRO A 200 2.39 -6.84 -11.70
CA PRO A 200 3.53 -6.21 -12.36
C PRO A 200 4.62 -7.22 -12.68
N SER A 201 4.99 -7.35 -13.94
CA SER A 201 6.07 -8.24 -14.34
C SER A 201 7.42 -7.67 -13.89
N SER A 202 8.38 -8.54 -13.56
CA SER A 202 9.73 -8.11 -13.16
C SER A 202 10.53 -7.62 -14.39
N VAL A 203 10.26 -6.38 -14.80
CA VAL A 203 11.00 -5.72 -15.89
C VAL A 203 12.41 -5.35 -15.45
N ALA A 204 13.37 -5.46 -16.36
CA ALA A 204 14.79 -5.22 -16.10
C ALA A 204 15.24 -3.77 -16.37
N GLU A 205 14.31 -2.81 -16.33
CA GLU A 205 14.62 -1.39 -16.54
C GLU A 205 15.17 -0.75 -15.26
N THR A 206 16.42 -0.29 -15.32
CA THR A 206 17.14 0.21 -14.14
C THR A 206 16.73 1.65 -13.80
N VAL A 207 15.85 1.81 -12.81
CA VAL A 207 15.62 3.12 -12.18
C VAL A 207 16.94 3.58 -11.54
N SER A 208 17.55 4.64 -12.08
CA SER A 208 18.97 4.91 -11.89
C SER A 208 19.31 5.57 -10.54
N SER A 209 19.34 4.77 -9.47
CA SER A 209 19.91 5.19 -8.18
C SER A 209 21.42 5.41 -8.31
N SER A 210 21.88 6.64 -8.07
CA SER A 210 23.18 7.13 -8.54
C SER A 210 24.32 6.94 -7.52
N VAL A 211 24.88 5.73 -7.45
CA VAL A 211 26.10 5.44 -6.67
C VAL A 211 27.21 4.88 -7.57
N ALA A 212 28.44 5.38 -7.39
CA ALA A 212 29.56 5.08 -8.27
C ALA A 212 30.22 3.71 -7.99
N THR A 213 30.54 2.99 -9.08
CA THR A 213 31.07 1.61 -9.05
C THR A 213 32.51 1.51 -8.52
N ALA A 214 32.76 0.52 -7.65
CA ALA A 214 34.09 -0.04 -7.41
C ALA A 214 34.18 -1.45 -8.06
N PRO A 215 35.36 -1.88 -8.58
CA PRO A 215 35.46 -3.09 -9.41
C PRO A 215 35.29 -4.39 -8.59
N PRO A 216 34.66 -5.44 -9.15
CA PRO A 216 34.38 -6.69 -8.44
C PRO A 216 35.62 -7.57 -8.28
N THR A 217 35.74 -8.21 -7.10
CA THR A 217 36.73 -9.26 -6.84
C THR A 217 36.10 -10.65 -6.92
N THR A 218 36.58 -11.48 -7.85
CA THR A 218 36.05 -12.82 -8.14
C THR A 218 36.25 -13.81 -6.99
N SER A 219 35.25 -14.62 -6.68
CA SER A 219 35.38 -15.92 -5.99
C SER A 219 34.18 -16.82 -6.30
N SER A 220 34.36 -18.14 -6.24
CA SER A 220 33.50 -19.10 -6.94
C SER A 220 32.40 -19.76 -6.10
N GLU A 221 31.21 -19.82 -6.70
CA GLU A 221 30.31 -20.98 -6.81
C GLU A 221 30.45 -22.14 -5.78
N SER A 222 29.35 -22.43 -5.09
CA SER A 222 29.00 -23.80 -4.67
C SER A 222 27.49 -23.92 -4.43
N THR A 223 26.81 -24.71 -5.27
CA THR A 223 25.35 -24.91 -5.24
C THR A 223 24.93 -25.87 -4.11
N ALA A 224 23.88 -25.52 -3.37
CA ALA A 224 23.22 -26.41 -2.41
C ALA A 224 21.70 -26.30 -2.51
N THR A 225 21.04 -27.33 -3.08
CA THR A 225 19.57 -27.40 -3.17
C THR A 225 18.98 -27.77 -1.81
N ALA A 226 18.12 -26.92 -1.25
CA ALA A 226 17.39 -27.19 -0.01
C ALA A 226 15.90 -27.49 -0.31
N THR A 227 15.51 -28.77 -0.23
CA THR A 227 14.09 -29.18 -0.27
C THR A 227 13.65 -29.55 1.14
N THR A 228 12.88 -28.67 1.77
CA THR A 228 12.34 -28.89 3.12
C THR A 228 10.87 -29.25 3.04
N ALA A 229 10.54 -30.53 3.29
CA ALA A 229 9.15 -30.99 3.39
C ALA A 229 8.58 -30.72 4.79
N TYR A 230 7.34 -30.22 4.85
CA TYR A 230 6.61 -30.01 6.10
C TYR A 230 6.15 -31.34 6.72
N PRO A 231 6.30 -31.55 8.04
CA PRO A 231 5.71 -32.69 8.73
C PRO A 231 4.30 -32.38 9.25
N ASP A 232 3.27 -32.85 8.56
CA ASP A 232 1.92 -32.94 9.10
C ASP A 232 1.91 -33.67 10.45
N THR A 233 1.22 -33.12 11.46
CA THR A 233 1.09 -33.73 12.78
C THR A 233 -0.38 -33.82 13.19
N SER A 234 -0.95 -35.03 13.11
CA SER A 234 -2.31 -35.30 13.60
C SER A 234 -2.42 -36.68 14.26
N SER A 235 -3.20 -36.70 15.35
CA SER A 235 -3.86 -37.86 15.95
C SER A 235 -3.03 -38.94 16.68
N SER A 236 -3.00 -38.78 18.00
CA SER A 236 -3.63 -39.72 18.96
C SER A 236 -3.00 -41.11 19.25
N SER A 237 -2.41 -41.18 20.46
CA SER A 237 -2.63 -42.21 21.51
C SER A 237 -2.32 -43.70 21.25
N THR A 238 -1.57 -44.31 22.18
CA THR A 238 -2.05 -45.39 23.07
C THR A 238 -1.10 -45.57 24.27
N SER A 239 -1.62 -45.98 25.42
CA SER A 239 -0.91 -46.05 26.71
C SER A 239 0.05 -47.25 26.86
N SER A 240 1.02 -47.13 27.77
CA SER A 240 1.65 -48.28 28.46
C SER A 240 2.14 -47.86 29.84
N THR A 241 1.82 -48.66 30.86
CA THR A 241 2.10 -48.36 32.29
C THR A 241 3.35 -49.04 32.80
N THR A 242 4.11 -48.37 33.67
CA THR A 242 4.91 -49.04 34.73
C THR A 242 5.00 -48.11 35.94
N SER A 243 4.85 -48.67 37.13
CA SER A 243 4.76 -47.92 38.39
C SER A 243 6.10 -47.86 39.12
N THR A 244 6.40 -46.75 39.80
CA THR A 244 7.27 -46.75 40.99
C THR A 244 6.88 -45.65 41.96
N THR A 245 6.98 -45.93 43.25
CA THR A 245 6.58 -45.07 44.37
C THR A 245 7.75 -44.19 44.84
N THR A 246 7.47 -42.98 45.36
CA THR A 246 8.03 -42.46 46.65
C THR A 246 7.43 -41.09 47.03
N THR A 247 6.84 -41.07 48.22
CA THR A 247 6.69 -39.99 49.23
C THR A 247 6.82 -38.51 48.85
N ALA A 248 5.78 -37.73 49.18
CA ALA A 248 5.81 -36.27 49.32
C ALA A 248 5.79 -35.82 50.80
N PRO A 249 6.13 -34.55 51.11
CA PRO A 249 5.68 -33.86 52.32
C PRO A 249 4.56 -32.84 52.01
N SER A 250 3.70 -32.58 53.01
CA SER A 250 2.47 -31.77 52.85
C SER A 250 2.59 -30.34 53.38
N THR A 251 1.81 -29.41 52.80
CA THR A 251 1.45 -28.13 53.45
C THR A 251 -0.05 -27.85 53.39
N THR A 252 -0.71 -28.11 54.51
CA THR A 252 -2.00 -27.53 54.95
C THR A 252 -1.78 -26.08 55.44
N THR A 253 -2.76 -25.19 55.59
CA THR A 253 -4.22 -25.22 55.33
C THR A 253 -4.74 -23.79 55.06
N ALA A 254 -5.87 -23.68 54.36
CA ALA A 254 -6.55 -22.42 54.01
C ALA A 254 -7.17 -21.65 55.20
N THR A 255 -7.66 -20.41 54.97
CA THR A 255 -9.12 -20.07 55.05
C THR A 255 -9.42 -18.60 54.73
N SER A 256 -10.57 -18.38 54.10
CA SER A 256 -11.27 -17.15 53.72
C SER A 256 -11.35 -15.99 54.74
N THR A 257 -11.62 -14.78 54.25
CA THR A 257 -12.87 -14.02 54.53
C THR A 257 -13.01 -12.83 53.57
N ALA A 258 -14.24 -12.52 53.14
CA ALA A 258 -14.58 -11.29 52.39
C ALA A 258 -15.44 -10.36 53.25
N SER A 259 -15.35 -9.05 53.04
CA SER A 259 -16.27 -8.07 53.63
C SER A 259 -16.39 -6.82 52.75
N SER A 260 -17.60 -6.27 52.69
CA SER A 260 -17.98 -5.14 51.83
C SER A 260 -18.21 -3.88 52.67
N ALA A 261 -17.81 -2.71 52.16
CA ALA A 261 -18.39 -1.42 52.56
C ALA A 261 -18.08 -0.34 51.49
N ALA A 262 -18.96 0.66 51.37
CA ALA A 262 -18.75 1.83 50.53
C ALA A 262 -19.33 3.09 51.22
N SER A 263 -18.66 4.24 51.11
CA SER A 263 -19.27 5.59 51.03
C SER A 263 -18.25 6.74 50.99
N SER A 264 -18.29 7.51 49.91
CA SER A 264 -18.52 8.98 49.85
C SER A 264 -17.78 9.99 50.75
N ALA A 265 -17.22 11.01 50.07
CA ALA A 265 -17.16 12.44 50.45
C ALA A 265 -16.14 12.89 51.54
N SER A 266 -15.66 14.14 51.61
CA SER A 266 -15.93 15.36 50.80
C SER A 266 -14.84 16.45 50.93
N THR A 267 -14.84 17.45 50.02
CA THR A 267 -14.29 18.84 50.13
C THR A 267 -12.80 19.06 50.47
N THR A 268 -12.04 19.88 49.74
CA THR A 268 -12.04 21.38 49.74
C THR A 268 -11.25 21.91 48.52
N THR A 269 -11.71 22.90 47.72
CA THR A 269 -11.47 24.38 47.79
C THR A 269 -10.03 24.81 48.12
N SER A 270 -9.37 25.81 47.52
CA SER A 270 -9.70 26.83 46.46
C SER A 270 -8.38 27.54 46.06
N SER A 271 -8.22 28.44 45.08
CA SER A 271 -9.08 29.16 44.10
C SER A 271 -8.21 29.52 42.86
N SER A 272 -8.74 29.67 41.63
CA SER A 272 -9.37 30.87 41.02
C SER A 272 -8.59 32.20 41.07
N SER A 273 -8.28 32.76 39.90
CA SER A 273 -8.22 34.21 39.64
C SER A 273 -8.48 34.50 38.15
N THR A 274 -9.16 35.61 37.84
CA THR A 274 -9.69 35.96 36.50
C THR A 274 -9.60 37.47 36.22
N ALA A 275 -9.25 37.84 34.97
CA ALA A 275 -9.50 39.14 34.32
C ALA A 275 -9.33 38.91 32.79
N ASN A 276 -10.31 39.15 31.90
CA ASN A 276 -10.93 40.41 31.43
C ASN A 276 -10.02 41.24 30.50
N GLU A 277 -10.49 41.96 29.45
CA GLU A 277 -11.75 41.96 28.67
C GLU A 277 -11.63 43.03 27.54
N ALA A 278 -12.26 42.82 26.35
CA ALA A 278 -12.43 43.79 25.24
C ALA A 278 -11.12 44.34 24.59
N ASP A 279 -11.07 44.97 23.40
CA ASP A 279 -12.01 45.15 22.27
C ASP A 279 -11.14 45.14 20.95
N GLU A 280 -11.49 45.56 19.73
CA GLU A 280 -12.62 46.29 19.12
C GLU A 280 -12.87 45.77 17.68
N ALA A 281 -13.80 46.37 16.92
CA ALA A 281 -14.17 45.94 15.55
C ALA A 281 -13.71 46.93 14.45
N SER A 282 -13.51 46.44 13.21
CA SER A 282 -13.62 47.28 11.99
C SER A 282 -13.67 46.52 10.65
N THR A 283 -14.78 46.70 9.93
CA THR A 283 -14.95 46.72 8.46
C THR A 283 -16.04 47.79 8.17
N PRO A 284 -16.42 48.21 6.93
CA PRO A 284 -15.94 47.80 5.59
C PRO A 284 -15.69 48.97 4.58
N THR A 285 -15.08 48.65 3.43
CA THR A 285 -15.30 49.34 2.12
C THR A 285 -14.92 48.34 1.01
N THR A 286 -15.70 47.93 0.01
CA THR A 286 -16.76 48.55 -0.85
C THR A 286 -16.20 49.29 -2.08
N THR A 287 -16.83 49.06 -3.25
CA THR A 287 -16.61 49.67 -4.61
C THR A 287 -15.76 48.81 -5.57
N SER A 288 -16.07 48.67 -6.88
CA SER A 288 -17.33 48.38 -7.60
C SER A 288 -17.09 48.35 -9.12
N ALA A 289 -17.72 47.39 -9.82
CA ALA A 289 -17.97 47.41 -11.28
C ALA A 289 -16.70 47.41 -12.20
N SER A 290 -16.77 47.21 -13.53
CA SER A 290 -17.92 47.09 -14.44
C SER A 290 -17.71 45.98 -15.49
N THR A 291 -18.83 45.42 -15.98
CA THR A 291 -18.91 44.67 -17.23
C THR A 291 -18.49 45.52 -18.44
N SER A 292 -17.83 44.93 -19.44
CA SER A 292 -17.73 45.50 -20.80
C SER A 292 -17.51 44.43 -21.86
N THR A 293 -18.41 44.37 -22.84
CA THR A 293 -18.36 43.49 -24.01
C THR A 293 -18.04 44.34 -25.25
N SER A 294 -17.11 43.94 -26.13
CA SER A 294 -17.23 44.14 -27.61
C SER A 294 -16.05 43.57 -28.43
N SER A 295 -16.38 42.68 -29.36
CA SER A 295 -15.99 42.60 -30.79
C SER A 295 -14.58 42.99 -31.32
N SER A 296 -13.94 41.99 -31.95
CA SER A 296 -13.48 41.92 -33.36
C SER A 296 -12.69 43.05 -34.07
N ASP A 297 -11.49 42.72 -34.56
CA ASP A 297 -11.12 42.61 -36.00
C ASP A 297 -9.74 41.90 -36.13
N THR A 298 -9.53 40.83 -36.91
CA THR A 298 -9.49 40.63 -38.39
C THR A 298 -8.11 40.83 -39.03
N SER A 299 -7.50 39.73 -39.52
CA SER A 299 -6.47 39.74 -40.60
C SER A 299 -6.23 38.35 -41.25
N THR A 300 -7.18 37.95 -42.09
CA THR A 300 -6.98 37.50 -43.48
C THR A 300 -5.82 36.53 -43.88
N VAL A 301 -6.19 35.25 -44.06
CA VAL A 301 -5.98 34.37 -45.25
C VAL A 301 -4.60 34.30 -45.95
N ILE A 302 -4.07 33.08 -46.05
CA ILE A 302 -3.64 32.49 -47.35
C ILE A 302 -4.28 31.10 -47.49
N THR A 303 -4.72 30.74 -48.70
CA THR A 303 -5.36 29.45 -49.03
C THR A 303 -4.66 28.78 -50.20
N THR A 304 -4.43 27.47 -50.13
CA THR A 304 -4.13 26.63 -51.31
C THR A 304 -4.88 25.31 -51.19
N THR A 305 -5.57 24.90 -52.25
CA THR A 305 -6.52 23.76 -52.25
C THR A 305 -5.92 22.50 -52.88
N ALA A 306 -6.55 21.34 -52.63
CA ALA A 306 -6.27 20.07 -53.32
C ALA A 306 -6.68 20.09 -54.81
N PRO A 307 -6.49 18.97 -55.53
CA PRO A 307 -7.69 18.18 -55.83
C PRO A 307 -7.54 16.67 -55.63
N ALA A 308 -8.68 15.98 -55.51
CA ALA A 308 -8.83 14.55 -55.70
C ALA A 308 -9.59 14.29 -57.02
N THR A 309 -9.51 13.08 -57.58
CA THR A 309 -10.29 12.66 -58.76
C THR A 309 -10.54 11.14 -58.69
N GLU A 310 -11.51 10.64 -59.47
CA GLU A 310 -12.37 9.51 -59.12
C GLU A 310 -11.92 8.11 -59.62
N SER A 311 -12.74 7.12 -59.23
CA SER A 311 -12.64 5.68 -59.54
C SER A 311 -12.92 5.33 -61.01
N SER A 312 -12.47 4.15 -61.46
CA SER A 312 -13.04 3.39 -62.58
C SER A 312 -12.67 1.90 -62.51
N GLU A 313 -13.63 1.02 -62.79
CA GLU A 313 -13.41 -0.43 -62.96
C GLU A 313 -12.93 -0.76 -64.38
N ALA A 314 -12.09 -1.80 -64.55
CA ALA A 314 -12.27 -2.82 -65.61
C ALA A 314 -11.22 -3.96 -65.57
N SER A 315 -11.72 -5.20 -65.53
CA SER A 315 -11.24 -6.43 -66.19
C SER A 315 -9.76 -6.59 -66.62
N GLY A 316 -9.11 -7.65 -66.11
CA GLY A 316 -7.88 -8.24 -66.67
C GLY A 316 -7.46 -9.51 -65.93
N ALA A 317 -7.31 -10.65 -66.62
CA ALA A 317 -7.09 -11.96 -65.98
C ALA A 317 -5.86 -12.68 -66.53
N SER A 318 -5.18 -13.50 -65.70
CA SER A 318 -4.72 -14.87 -66.05
C SER A 318 -4.00 -15.56 -64.88
N THR A 319 -4.31 -16.86 -64.66
CA THR A 319 -3.44 -17.97 -64.16
C THR A 319 -2.50 -17.76 -62.94
N THR A 320 -2.42 -18.64 -61.94
CA THR A 320 -2.58 -20.12 -61.95
C THR A 320 -3.11 -20.65 -60.62
N ALA A 321 -3.94 -21.71 -60.63
CA ALA A 321 -4.48 -22.34 -59.43
C ALA A 321 -3.74 -23.62 -59.02
N LYS A 322 -3.80 -23.97 -57.72
CA LYS A 322 -3.68 -25.36 -57.23
C LYS A 322 -4.37 -25.54 -55.88
N CYS A 323 -5.63 -25.98 -55.91
CA CYS A 323 -6.33 -26.50 -54.73
C CYS A 323 -6.14 -28.02 -54.63
N SER A 324 -5.89 -28.51 -53.41
CA SER A 324 -6.02 -29.93 -53.08
C SER A 324 -7.18 -30.10 -52.09
N ARG A 325 -8.22 -30.86 -52.47
CA ARG A 325 -9.38 -31.15 -51.60
C ARG A 325 -9.25 -32.51 -50.92
N ARG A 326 -9.94 -32.65 -49.78
CA ARG A 326 -10.01 -33.85 -48.93
C ARG A 326 -10.54 -35.07 -49.68
N MET A 327 -10.18 -36.26 -49.19
CA MET A 327 -11.17 -37.30 -48.94
C MET A 327 -11.20 -37.65 -47.44
N ARG A 328 -12.38 -37.57 -46.85
CA ARG A 328 -12.84 -38.50 -45.80
C ARG A 328 -14.03 -39.24 -46.41
N ARG A 329 -14.23 -40.49 -46.01
CA ARG A 329 -15.33 -41.32 -46.46
C ARG A 329 -15.78 -42.18 -45.29
N ASP A 330 -17.09 -42.15 -45.07
CA ASP A 330 -17.94 -43.07 -44.30
C ASP A 330 -17.33 -43.57 -42.97
#